data_AF-A0A450Z567-F1
#
_entry.id   AF-A0A450Z567-F1
#
_cell.length_a   1.000
_cell.length_b   1.000
_cell.length_c   1.000
_cell.angle_alpha   90.00
_cell.angle_beta   90.00
_cell.angle_gamma   90.00
#
_symmetry.space_group_name_H-M   'P 1'
#
loop_
_entity.id
_entity.type
_entity.pdbx_description
1 polymer ?
#
loop_
_entity_poly.entity_id
_entity_poly.type
_entity_poly.pdbx_seq_one_letter_code
_entity_poly.pdbx_strand_id
1 'polypeptide(L)' 'MRDTDLYTRILGIEAPWQVSAVKVEMTKKEIVVQVERKPGEK' A
#
# COMPACT_ATOMS: atom_id res chain seq x y z
N MET A 1 3.49 2.86 9.01
CA MET A 1 2.26 3.54 9.50
C MET A 1 1.20 2.45 9.69
N ARG A 2 0.26 2.57 10.63
CA ARG A 2 -0.66 1.45 10.93
C ARG A 2 -1.52 1.03 9.73
N ASP A 3 -1.82 1.96 8.83
CA ASP A 3 -2.60 1.69 7.61
C ASP A 3 -1.80 0.93 6.54
N THR A 4 -0.54 1.27 6.31
CA THR A 4 0.28 0.63 5.27
C THR A 4 0.47 -0.87 5.54
N ASP A 5 0.70 -1.26 6.79
CA ASP A 5 0.80 -2.67 7.21
C ASP A 5 -0.52 -3.43 7.06
N LEU A 6 -1.65 -2.80 7.39
CA LEU A 6 -2.98 -3.41 7.24
C LEU A 6 -3.28 -3.70 5.78
N TYR A 7 -3.11 -2.71 4.90
CA TYR A 7 -3.38 -2.87 3.47
C TYR A 7 -2.38 -3.78 2.78
N THR A 8 -1.13 -3.87 3.28
CA THR A 8 -0.16 -4.87 2.83
C THR A 8 -0.70 -6.30 3.03
N ARG A 9 -1.30 -6.58 4.21
CA ARG A 9 -1.87 -7.90 4.53
C ARG A 9 -3.16 -8.19 3.78
N ILE A 10 -4.07 -7.22 3.72
CA ILE A 10 -5.36 -7.39 3.03
C ILE A 10 -5.16 -7.68 1.54
N LEU A 11 -4.25 -6.95 0.91
CA LEU A 11 -4.00 -7.06 -0.54
C LEU A 11 -2.97 -8.13 -0.90
N GLY A 12 -2.36 -8.80 0.08
CA GLY A 12 -1.31 -9.80 -0.15
C GLY A 12 -0.10 -9.22 -0.88
N ILE A 13 0.30 -7.98 -0.54
CA ILE A 13 1.49 -7.37 -1.13
C ILE A 13 2.74 -8.03 -0.53
N GLU A 14 3.56 -8.61 -1.40
CA GLU A 14 4.80 -9.30 -1.05
C GLU A 14 6.02 -8.62 -1.68
N ALA A 15 7.20 -9.00 -1.19
CA ALA A 15 8.47 -8.60 -1.77
C ALA A 15 8.54 -8.88 -3.30
N PRO A 16 9.11 -7.99 -4.12
CA PRO A 16 9.88 -6.80 -3.77
C PRO A 16 9.03 -5.54 -3.56
N TRP A 17 7.72 -5.67 -3.44
CA TRP A 17 6.79 -4.54 -3.35
C TRP A 17 6.45 -4.20 -1.89
N GLN A 18 6.15 -2.93 -1.64
CA GLN A 18 5.63 -2.45 -0.37
C GLN A 18 4.56 -1.38 -0.59
N VAL A 19 3.61 -1.27 0.34
CA VAL A 19 2.67 -0.14 0.35
C VAL A 19 3.41 1.11 0.83
N SER A 20 3.51 2.11 -0.04
CA SER A 20 4.17 3.39 0.25
C SER A 20 3.19 4.44 0.78
N ALA A 21 1.93 4.40 0.33
CA ALA A 21 0.90 5.31 0.81
C ALA A 21 -0.50 4.71 0.66
N VAL A 22 -1.41 5.16 1.52
CA VAL A 22 -2.85 4.87 1.43
C VAL A 22 -3.59 6.19 1.49
N LYS A 23 -4.47 6.44 0.52
CA LYS A 23 -5.33 7.63 0.46
C LYS A 23 -6.78 7.19 0.42
N VAL A 24 -7.62 7.86 1.21
CA VAL A 24 -9.06 7.60 1.26
C VAL A 24 -9.78 8.77 0.62
N GLU A 25 -10.42 8.52 -0.51
CA GLU A 25 -11.10 9.53 -1.29
C GLU A 25 -12.61 9.45 -1.04
N MET A 26 -13.07 10.06 0.06
CA MET A 26 -14.45 9.97 0.54
C MET A 26 -15.48 10.45 -0.49
N THR A 27 -15.13 11.48 -1.28
CA THR A 27 -15.98 12.01 -2.35
C THR A 27 -16.24 10.99 -3.44
N LYS A 28 -15.27 10.11 -3.71
CA LYS A 28 -15.37 9.04 -4.71
C LYS A 28 -15.74 7.69 -4.09
N LYS A 29 -15.75 7.59 -2.76
CA LYS A 29 -15.89 6.34 -2.00
C LYS A 29 -14.84 5.29 -2.40
N GLU A 30 -13.63 5.76 -2.67
CA GLU A 30 -12.52 4.94 -3.13
C GLU A 30 -11.37 4.96 -2.12
N ILE A 31 -10.60 3.88 -2.09
CA ILE A 31 -9.34 3.80 -1.37
C ILE A 31 -8.24 3.57 -2.41
N VAL A 32 -7.28 4.48 -2.45
CA VAL A 32 -6.13 4.40 -3.36
C VAL A 32 -4.92 3.94 -2.56
N VAL A 33 -4.43 2.75 -2.90
CA VAL A 33 -3.20 2.19 -2.32
C VAL A 33 -2.06 2.36 -3.31
N GLN A 34 -1.02 3.07 -2.91
CA GLN A 34 0.20 3.23 -3.69
C GLN A 34 1.22 2.20 -3.23
N VAL A 35 1.84 1.53 -4.20
CA VAL A 35 2.88 0.55 -3.96
C VAL A 35 4.16 0.96 -4.67
N GLU A 36 5.29 0.68 -4.06
CA GLU A 36 6.61 0.91 -4.62
C GLU A 36 7.50 -0.31 -4.42
N ARG A 37 8.60 -0.39 -5.18
CA ARG A 37 9.63 -1.38 -4.90
C ARG A 37 10.40 -0.99 -3.65
N LYS A 38 10.63 -1.95 -2.76
CA LYS A 38 11.51 -1.79 -1.61
C LYS A 38 12.91 -1.41 -2.09
N PRO A 39 13.51 -0.34 -1.54
CA PRO A 39 14.89 -0.01 -1.86
C PRO A 39 15.81 -1.16 -1.43
N GLY A 40 16.55 -1.72 -2.39
CA GLY A 40 17.50 -2.81 -2.16
C GLY A 40 17.08 -4.19 -2.68
N GLU A 41 15.85 -4.38 -3.15
CA GLU A 41 15.43 -5.61 -3.83
C GLU A 41 15.57 -5.45 -5.37
N LYS A 42 16.50 -6.20 -5.96
CA LYS A 42 16.76 -6.23 -7.42
C LYS A 42 15.73 -7.09 -8.15
#